data_AF-A0A1J5M7H4-F1
#
_entry.id   AF-A0A1J5M7H4-F1
#
_cell.length_a   1.000
_cell.length_b   1.000
_cell.length_c   1.000
_cell.angle_alpha   90.00
_cell.angle_beta   90.00
_cell.angle_gamma   90.00
#
_symmetry.space_group_name_H-M   'P 1'
#
loop_
_entity.id
_entity.type
_entity.pdbx_description
1 polymer ?
#
loop_
_entity_poly.entity_id
_entity_poly.type
_entity_poly.pdbx_seq_one_letter_code
_entity_poly.pdbx_strand_id
1 'polypeptide(L)'
;MKNKDNQSKLDRRNFLGLAAMGTAAVSLGTLASSCNSADGTKSTGGAAASTTQKNYPKHYYPYHTKPATVIDFGLTPDQEARAKELHSKIVIFDSEPEVDWFDGLYDNMLAGGAKGVGGSMTVDAFPWAKVHGYEDPSELEIEKSGWWTLETIAENMEFIKELEKTEGKMKVCLNHADILQAATEGKVALMPDAQNGYYIGNQLDNIKKAYDLGIRRTQLAYNRGGCLASGCMDPRDGGLKTFGKESIEIMNEIGMLVDVGHSSSLTMEDAIDVSTKPITCSHAGLRAISPKNPRTHNDKGLKKLVENGGVFGVVGSPSTFGPDLPQYSDVPAFLKCIEYAVNLLGEDAVGFALDQVQAPSMPEFLTSPDWPPSAVESVNVELWPWSDGFKGMENHSGYPNLTRGMIAMGWSDDRIIKVMGGNHMRLIKEVIG
;
A
#
# COMPACT_ATOMS: atom_id res chain seq x y z
N MET A 1 -63.03 16.74 -42.85
CA MET A 1 -63.07 18.22 -42.93
C MET A 1 -62.36 18.82 -41.71
N LYS A 2 -61.14 19.33 -41.86
CA LYS A 2 -60.69 20.68 -41.43
C LYS A 2 -59.15 20.79 -41.47
N ASN A 3 -58.76 21.83 -42.18
CA ASN A 3 -57.46 22.39 -42.53
C ASN A 3 -56.51 22.78 -41.37
N LYS A 4 -55.21 22.74 -41.74
CA LYS A 4 -54.15 23.78 -41.63
C LYS A 4 -53.52 24.16 -40.28
N ASP A 5 -52.18 24.07 -40.29
CA ASP A 5 -51.17 25.09 -39.97
C ASP A 5 -51.59 26.31 -39.13
N ASN A 6 -50.82 26.56 -38.06
CA ASN A 6 -50.20 27.87 -37.87
C ASN A 6 -49.06 27.85 -36.84
N GLN A 7 -47.84 28.02 -37.34
CA GLN A 7 -46.80 28.74 -36.60
C GLN A 7 -47.28 30.17 -36.35
N SER A 8 -47.11 30.69 -35.14
CA SER A 8 -46.92 32.14 -34.99
C SER A 8 -46.09 32.51 -33.76
N LYS A 9 -44.94 33.13 -34.07
CA LYS A 9 -44.40 34.34 -33.46
C LYS A 9 -43.80 34.23 -32.05
N LEU A 10 -42.47 34.12 -32.07
CA LEU A 10 -41.57 34.91 -31.24
C LEU A 10 -42.06 36.37 -31.17
N ASP A 11 -42.35 36.85 -29.95
CA ASP A 11 -42.37 38.28 -29.68
C ASP A 11 -41.13 38.66 -28.86
N ARG A 12 -40.29 39.48 -29.49
CA ARG A 12 -39.08 40.09 -28.95
C ARG A 12 -39.51 41.35 -28.18
N ARG A 13 -39.84 41.22 -26.90
CA ARG A 13 -39.91 42.34 -25.95
C ARG A 13 -40.00 41.81 -24.52
N ASN A 14 -38.83 41.52 -23.96
CA ASN A 14 -38.49 41.65 -22.54
C ASN A 14 -37.00 41.34 -22.40
N PHE A 15 -36.19 42.19 -23.03
CA PHE A 15 -34.78 42.33 -22.72
C PHE A 15 -34.63 43.64 -21.97
N LEU A 16 -33.95 43.59 -20.82
CA LEU A 16 -33.60 44.69 -19.89
C LEU A 16 -34.63 44.96 -18.79
N GLY A 17 -34.40 44.29 -17.65
CA GLY A 17 -35.01 44.66 -16.38
C GLY A 17 -35.04 43.53 -15.36
N LEU A 18 -33.86 43.05 -14.92
CA LEU A 18 -33.58 42.72 -13.51
C LEU A 18 -32.13 42.25 -13.41
N ALA A 19 -31.24 43.20 -13.11
CA ALA A 19 -29.99 42.92 -12.44
C ALA A 19 -30.27 42.78 -10.94
N ALA A 20 -29.43 41.97 -10.28
CA ALA A 20 -29.35 41.75 -8.84
C ALA A 20 -30.49 40.91 -8.22
N MET A 21 -30.23 39.60 -8.08
CA MET A 21 -30.05 38.94 -6.77
C MET A 21 -29.94 37.42 -6.97
N GLY A 22 -28.90 36.82 -6.38
CA GLY A 22 -28.89 35.38 -6.06
C GLY A 22 -28.27 34.46 -7.09
N THR A 23 -26.97 34.61 -7.35
CA THR A 23 -26.10 33.54 -7.89
C THR A 23 -26.03 32.38 -6.89
N ALA A 24 -26.98 31.45 -6.97
CA ALA A 24 -26.78 30.09 -6.49
C ALA A 24 -26.04 29.34 -7.60
N ALA A 25 -24.71 29.47 -7.60
CA ALA A 25 -23.85 28.63 -8.41
C ALA A 25 -23.98 27.21 -7.88
N VAL A 26 -24.83 26.41 -8.55
CA VAL A 26 -24.68 24.96 -8.56
C VAL A 26 -23.32 24.72 -9.21
N SER A 27 -22.29 24.51 -8.39
CA SER A 27 -21.06 23.91 -8.86
C SER A 27 -21.41 22.48 -9.27
N LEU A 28 -21.76 22.34 -10.55
CA LEU A 28 -21.46 21.13 -11.30
C LEU A 28 -19.94 20.96 -11.25
N GLY A 29 -19.46 20.39 -10.14
CA GLY A 29 -18.14 19.81 -10.04
C GLY A 29 -18.13 18.64 -10.99
N THR A 30 -17.68 18.92 -12.22
CA THR A 30 -17.45 17.93 -13.25
C THR A 30 -16.58 16.83 -12.64
N LEU A 31 -17.15 15.63 -12.47
CA LEU A 31 -16.42 14.37 -12.46
C LEU A 31 -15.82 14.17 -13.86
N ALA A 32 -14.90 15.06 -14.24
CA ALA A 32 -13.97 14.82 -15.32
C ALA A 32 -12.75 14.20 -14.65
N SER A 33 -12.56 12.91 -14.90
CA SER A 33 -11.28 12.21 -14.81
C SER A 33 -10.31 12.83 -15.84
N SER A 34 -9.99 14.11 -15.70
CA SER A 34 -8.96 14.77 -16.48
C SER A 34 -7.64 14.50 -15.80
N CYS A 35 -6.71 13.89 -16.52
CA CYS A 35 -5.30 13.86 -16.17
C CYS A 35 -4.80 15.31 -16.05
N ASN A 36 -4.92 15.90 -14.86
CA ASN A 36 -4.18 17.11 -14.55
C ASN A 36 -2.71 16.72 -14.43
N SER A 37 -1.86 17.61 -14.89
CA SER A 37 -0.42 17.38 -14.95
C SER A 37 0.14 17.13 -13.55
N ALA A 38 1.04 16.16 -13.43
CA ALA A 38 1.69 15.79 -12.17
C ALA A 38 2.69 16.86 -11.66
N ASP A 39 2.77 18.01 -12.33
CA ASP A 39 3.55 19.17 -11.93
C ASP A 39 2.65 20.12 -11.12
N GLY A 40 2.69 19.99 -9.79
CA GLY A 40 2.05 20.91 -8.85
C GLY A 40 2.62 22.34 -8.91
N THR A 41 2.57 23.01 -10.06
CA THR A 41 3.17 24.33 -10.23
C THR A 41 2.35 25.41 -9.52
N LYS A 42 2.69 25.66 -8.24
CA LYS A 42 3.47 26.84 -7.82
C LYS A 42 3.50 26.97 -6.29
N SER A 43 4.70 26.83 -5.70
CA SER A 43 5.22 27.78 -4.73
C SER A 43 6.73 27.60 -4.58
N THR A 44 7.50 28.59 -5.01
CA THR A 44 8.92 28.73 -4.65
C THR A 44 9.00 29.15 -3.17
N GLY A 45 8.99 28.17 -2.26
CA GLY A 45 9.36 28.35 -0.86
C GLY A 45 10.79 27.88 -0.66
N GLY A 46 11.69 28.80 -0.31
CA GLY A 46 13.12 28.56 -0.26
C GLY A 46 13.54 27.45 0.71
N ALA A 47 14.59 26.75 0.31
CA ALA A 47 15.38 25.88 1.18
C ALA A 47 15.73 26.59 2.50
N ALA A 48 15.20 26.09 3.60
CA ALA A 48 15.76 26.30 4.91
C ALA A 48 16.32 24.95 5.38
N ALA A 49 17.65 24.82 5.26
CA ALA A 49 18.38 23.79 5.99
C ALA A 49 18.10 23.96 7.48
N SER A 50 17.31 23.07 8.05
CA SER A 50 17.05 23.01 9.49
C SER A 50 17.98 21.95 10.09
N THR A 51 19.19 22.36 10.44
CA THR A 51 19.95 21.68 11.48
C THR A 51 19.19 21.86 12.80
N THR A 52 18.96 20.76 13.50
CA THR A 52 18.35 20.60 14.83
C THR A 52 16.82 20.65 14.93
N GLN A 53 16.20 19.47 15.11
CA GLN A 53 15.18 19.30 16.14
C GLN A 53 15.01 17.81 16.50
N LYS A 54 15.39 17.48 17.73
CA LYS A 54 14.99 16.26 18.42
C LYS A 54 13.65 16.54 19.11
N ASN A 55 12.84 15.48 19.18
CA ASN A 55 11.70 15.24 20.06
C ASN A 55 10.33 15.33 19.37
N TYR A 56 9.77 14.15 19.10
CA TYR A 56 8.34 13.91 19.03
C TYR A 56 7.67 14.20 20.40
N PRO A 57 6.37 14.53 20.41
CA PRO A 57 5.59 14.56 21.64
C PRO A 57 5.57 13.17 22.28
N LYS A 58 5.96 13.09 23.56
CA LYS A 58 6.10 11.88 24.39
C LYS A 58 4.86 10.97 24.49
N HIS A 59 3.74 11.31 23.87
CA HIS A 59 2.42 10.74 24.14
C HIS A 59 1.63 10.27 22.91
N TYR A 60 2.26 10.20 21.74
CA TYR A 60 1.55 9.84 20.50
C TYR A 60 1.51 8.33 20.17
N TYR A 61 2.27 7.49 20.90
CA TYR A 61 2.53 6.09 20.50
C TYR A 61 2.40 5.05 21.62
N PRO A 62 1.26 4.92 22.31
CA PRO A 62 1.13 3.99 23.44
C PRO A 62 1.39 2.51 23.08
N TYR A 63 1.24 2.12 21.81
CA TYR A 63 1.36 0.73 21.34
C TYR A 63 2.63 0.44 20.53
N HIS A 64 3.31 1.44 19.95
CA HIS A 64 4.57 1.23 19.21
C HIS A 64 5.83 1.24 20.10
N THR A 65 5.71 1.71 21.35
CA THR A 65 6.81 1.72 22.33
C THR A 65 6.95 0.41 23.10
N LYS A 66 6.07 -0.56 22.83
CA LYS A 66 6.08 -1.87 23.47
C LYS A 66 6.17 -2.97 22.41
N PRO A 67 6.90 -4.06 22.68
CA PRO A 67 6.84 -5.23 21.82
C PRO A 67 5.40 -5.74 21.66
N ALA A 68 5.10 -6.28 20.49
CA ALA A 68 3.85 -6.93 20.16
C ALA A 68 3.53 -8.06 21.14
N THR A 69 2.25 -8.37 21.30
CA THR A 69 1.80 -9.41 22.23
C THR A 69 2.38 -10.76 21.81
N VAL A 70 3.05 -11.46 22.72
CA VAL A 70 3.47 -12.84 22.45
C VAL A 70 2.26 -13.75 22.49
N ILE A 71 1.99 -14.48 21.40
CA ILE A 71 0.89 -15.44 21.33
C ILE A 71 1.33 -16.78 21.91
N ASP A 72 0.51 -17.36 22.79
CA ASP A 72 0.74 -18.72 23.25
C ASP A 72 0.10 -19.72 22.27
N PHE A 73 0.94 -20.40 21.49
CA PHE A 73 0.54 -21.45 20.55
C PHE A 73 0.62 -22.86 21.16
N GLY A 74 1.00 -23.00 22.45
CA GLY A 74 1.19 -24.30 23.09
C GLY A 74 2.38 -25.09 22.53
N LEU A 75 3.42 -24.41 22.04
CA LEU A 75 4.62 -25.05 21.51
C LEU A 75 5.42 -25.76 22.63
N THR A 76 5.99 -26.90 22.28
CA THR A 76 6.99 -27.58 23.13
C THR A 76 8.31 -26.79 23.17
N PRO A 77 9.19 -27.02 24.16
CA PRO A 77 10.50 -26.38 24.21
C PRO A 77 11.35 -26.56 22.95
N ASP A 78 11.29 -27.74 22.31
CA ASP A 78 12.02 -28.02 21.07
C ASP A 78 11.44 -27.24 19.89
N GLN A 79 10.12 -27.07 19.83
CA GLN A 79 9.48 -26.23 18.82
C GLN A 79 9.79 -24.75 19.00
N GLU A 80 9.87 -24.25 20.24
CA GLU A 80 10.29 -22.87 20.52
C GLU A 80 11.76 -22.65 20.13
N ALA A 81 12.63 -23.61 20.42
CA ALA A 81 14.04 -23.57 20.01
C ALA A 81 14.16 -23.56 18.46
N ARG A 82 13.41 -24.44 17.78
CA ARG A 82 13.32 -24.46 16.31
C ARG A 82 12.82 -23.13 15.76
N ALA A 83 11.76 -22.55 16.35
CA ALA A 83 11.20 -21.28 15.91
C ALA A 83 12.23 -20.17 15.99
N LYS A 84 12.93 -20.05 17.12
CA LYS A 84 13.99 -19.06 17.32
C LYS A 84 15.15 -19.27 16.34
N GLU A 85 15.61 -20.49 16.16
CA GLU A 85 16.72 -20.79 15.25
C GLU A 85 16.34 -20.48 13.80
N LEU A 86 15.18 -20.94 13.34
CA LEU A 86 14.69 -20.69 11.99
C LEU A 86 14.52 -19.19 11.75
N HIS A 87 13.82 -18.49 12.65
CA HIS A 87 13.56 -17.06 12.53
C HIS A 87 14.87 -16.27 12.40
N SER A 88 15.90 -16.62 13.17
CA SER A 88 17.22 -15.97 13.10
C SER A 88 17.96 -16.14 11.76
N LYS A 89 17.50 -17.02 10.88
CA LYS A 89 18.14 -17.33 9.59
C LYS A 89 17.34 -16.84 8.38
N ILE A 90 16.05 -16.53 8.54
CA ILE A 90 15.19 -16.09 7.45
C ILE A 90 15.36 -14.60 7.16
N VAL A 91 15.23 -14.25 5.88
CA VAL A 91 14.97 -12.87 5.47
C VAL A 91 13.45 -12.71 5.41
N ILE A 92 12.93 -11.82 6.23
CA ILE A 92 11.52 -11.45 6.22
C ILE A 92 11.33 -10.36 5.18
N PHE A 93 10.40 -10.59 4.26
CA PHE A 93 9.98 -9.59 3.29
C PHE A 93 8.47 -9.41 3.38
N ASP A 94 8.12 -8.33 4.07
CA ASP A 94 6.76 -7.83 4.20
C ASP A 94 6.45 -6.96 2.97
N SER A 95 5.53 -7.40 2.11
CA SER A 95 5.30 -6.70 0.85
C SER A 95 4.59 -5.36 0.99
N GLU A 96 4.13 -4.99 2.19
CA GLU A 96 3.64 -3.65 2.54
C GLU A 96 3.69 -3.52 4.07
N PRO A 97 4.84 -3.20 4.69
CA PRO A 97 4.98 -3.28 6.14
C PRO A 97 4.24 -2.15 6.86
N GLU A 98 4.29 -0.95 6.30
CA GLU A 98 3.79 0.28 6.88
C GLU A 98 3.70 1.31 5.74
N VAL A 99 2.66 2.15 5.77
CA VAL A 99 2.47 3.18 4.74
C VAL A 99 2.88 4.59 5.19
N ASP A 100 3.30 4.74 6.44
CA ASP A 100 3.88 5.94 7.02
C ASP A 100 5.11 5.68 7.90
N TRP A 101 5.98 6.68 8.07
CA TRP A 101 7.19 6.51 8.88
C TRP A 101 7.06 7.10 10.28
N PHE A 102 7.65 6.42 11.28
CA PHE A 102 7.74 6.89 12.65
C PHE A 102 9.01 6.49 13.39
N ASP A 103 9.34 7.25 14.44
CA ASP A 103 10.48 6.94 15.32
C ASP A 103 10.26 5.64 16.09
N GLY A 104 11.19 4.69 15.93
CA GLY A 104 11.10 3.34 16.47
C GLY A 104 10.55 2.29 15.50
N LEU A 105 10.10 2.67 14.29
CA LEU A 105 9.68 1.71 13.24
C LEU A 105 10.78 0.66 13.00
N TYR A 106 12.00 1.11 12.73
CA TYR A 106 13.12 0.21 12.44
C TYR A 106 13.54 -0.62 13.66
N ASP A 107 13.41 -0.08 14.87
CA ASP A 107 13.68 -0.86 16.09
C ASP A 107 12.67 -1.99 16.25
N ASN A 108 11.39 -1.72 15.98
CA ASN A 108 10.33 -2.74 16.00
C ASN A 108 10.58 -3.83 14.94
N MET A 109 10.95 -3.44 13.72
CA MET A 109 11.28 -4.38 12.65
C MET A 109 12.47 -5.27 13.04
N LEU A 110 13.51 -4.71 13.67
CA LEU A 110 14.70 -5.47 14.09
C LEU A 110 14.49 -6.29 15.37
N ALA A 111 13.50 -5.95 16.21
CA ALA A 111 13.27 -6.60 17.51
C ALA A 111 12.95 -8.09 17.40
N GLY A 112 12.42 -8.55 16.25
CA GLY A 112 12.09 -9.95 16.01
C GLY A 112 13.31 -10.89 15.91
N GLY A 113 14.51 -10.35 15.68
CA GLY A 113 15.75 -11.12 15.65
C GLY A 113 15.93 -11.99 14.40
N ALA A 114 15.29 -11.64 13.28
CA ALA A 114 15.50 -12.31 12.01
C ALA A 114 16.84 -11.94 11.36
N LYS A 115 17.30 -12.75 10.37
CA LYS A 115 18.55 -12.49 9.65
C LYS A 115 18.49 -11.15 8.91
N GLY A 116 17.34 -10.84 8.35
CA GLY A 116 17.05 -9.56 7.73
C GLY A 116 15.57 -9.33 7.79
N VAL A 117 15.18 -8.08 7.96
CA VAL A 117 13.78 -7.67 7.96
C VAL A 117 13.68 -6.51 6.99
N GLY A 118 12.63 -6.53 6.18
CA GLY A 118 12.44 -5.50 5.20
C GLY A 118 11.11 -5.62 4.51
N GLY A 119 10.89 -4.73 3.57
CA GLY A 119 9.67 -4.70 2.82
C GLY A 119 9.69 -3.69 1.70
N SER A 120 8.60 -3.71 0.95
CA SER A 120 8.27 -2.66 0.00
C SER A 120 7.53 -1.57 0.77
N MET A 121 8.13 -0.39 0.92
CA MET A 121 7.55 0.70 1.70
C MET A 121 7.05 1.80 0.77
N THR A 122 5.77 2.11 0.90
CA THR A 122 5.12 3.23 0.20
C THR A 122 5.83 4.53 0.51
N VAL A 123 6.26 5.29 -0.50
CA VAL A 123 6.86 6.63 -0.31
C VAL A 123 6.10 7.73 -1.03
N ASP A 124 4.97 7.42 -1.66
CA ASP A 124 4.12 8.37 -2.38
C ASP A 124 2.90 8.82 -1.56
N ALA A 125 2.64 8.20 -0.41
CA ALA A 125 1.60 8.62 0.54
C ALA A 125 2.10 9.75 1.44
N PHE A 126 1.52 10.95 1.27
CA PHE A 126 1.75 12.23 1.96
C PHE A 126 3.22 12.63 2.28
N PRO A 127 3.54 13.93 2.44
CA PRO A 127 4.92 14.32 2.73
C PRO A 127 5.32 14.00 4.18
N TRP A 128 6.11 12.94 4.40
CA TRP A 128 6.56 12.51 5.72
C TRP A 128 7.32 13.61 6.45
N ALA A 129 8.23 14.29 5.73
CA ALA A 129 8.98 15.43 6.25
C ALA A 129 8.10 16.59 6.76
N LYS A 130 6.87 16.74 6.25
CA LYS A 130 5.92 17.77 6.72
C LYS A 130 5.10 17.30 7.93
N VAL A 131 5.12 16.01 8.23
CA VAL A 131 4.52 15.41 9.43
C VAL A 131 5.56 15.26 10.56
N HIS A 132 6.84 15.45 10.24
CA HIS A 132 7.94 15.42 11.20
C HIS A 132 8.23 16.79 11.84
N GLY A 133 8.33 16.82 13.17
CA GLY A 133 8.70 18.02 13.94
C GLY A 133 7.55 18.75 14.63
N TYR A 134 6.31 18.26 14.53
CA TYR A 134 5.16 18.82 15.23
C TYR A 134 4.95 18.19 16.61
N GLU A 135 4.75 19.03 17.63
CA GLU A 135 4.42 18.60 19.00
C GLU A 135 2.91 18.34 19.19
N ASP A 136 2.07 19.01 18.41
CA ASP A 136 0.62 18.79 18.37
C ASP A 136 0.19 18.45 16.92
N PRO A 137 -0.35 17.26 16.67
CA PRO A 137 -0.83 16.85 15.35
C PRO A 137 -2.01 17.67 14.83
N SER A 138 -2.76 18.34 15.70
CA SER A 138 -3.78 19.29 15.25
C SER A 138 -3.19 20.53 14.54
N GLU A 139 -1.86 20.71 14.63
CA GLU A 139 -1.10 21.74 13.91
C GLU A 139 -0.59 21.25 12.54
N LEU A 140 -0.83 19.98 12.17
CA LEU A 140 -0.50 19.43 10.87
C LEU A 140 -1.53 19.86 9.82
N GLU A 141 -1.15 20.77 8.93
CA GLU A 141 -1.91 21.05 7.71
C GLU A 141 -1.42 20.14 6.57
N ILE A 142 -2.14 19.04 6.30
CA ILE A 142 -1.86 18.15 5.16
C ILE A 142 -2.68 18.59 3.96
N GLU A 143 -2.00 19.08 2.92
CA GLU A 143 -2.64 19.42 1.66
C GLU A 143 -2.94 18.16 0.83
N LYS A 144 -4.23 17.86 0.62
CA LYS A 144 -4.69 16.67 -0.12
C LYS A 144 -4.16 16.60 -1.56
N SER A 145 -3.79 17.73 -2.14
CA SER A 145 -3.26 17.85 -3.50
C SER A 145 -1.85 17.27 -3.66
N GLY A 146 -1.09 17.12 -2.58
CA GLY A 146 0.28 16.59 -2.61
C GLY A 146 0.37 15.06 -2.68
N TRP A 147 -0.72 14.36 -2.38
CA TRP A 147 -0.71 12.89 -2.30
C TRP A 147 -0.39 12.25 -3.65
N TRP A 148 0.43 11.20 -3.62
CA TRP A 148 0.75 10.37 -4.77
C TRP A 148 1.50 11.10 -5.90
N THR A 149 2.04 12.29 -5.63
CA THR A 149 2.73 13.12 -6.63
C THR A 149 4.20 12.73 -6.76
N LEU A 150 4.80 13.05 -7.91
CA LEU A 150 6.24 12.88 -8.10
C LEU A 150 7.06 13.78 -7.15
N GLU A 151 6.51 14.94 -6.77
CA GLU A 151 7.10 15.85 -5.79
C GLU A 151 7.16 15.20 -4.41
N THR A 152 6.05 14.62 -3.93
CA THR A 152 6.03 13.89 -2.65
C THR A 152 6.94 12.67 -2.66
N ILE A 153 7.01 11.92 -3.76
CA ILE A 153 8.00 10.85 -3.91
C ILE A 153 9.42 11.41 -3.75
N ALA A 154 9.75 12.53 -4.40
CA ALA A 154 11.07 13.13 -4.29
C ALA A 154 11.39 13.60 -2.86
N GLU A 155 10.44 14.28 -2.21
CA GLU A 155 10.56 14.74 -0.82
C GLU A 155 10.79 13.56 0.15
N ASN A 156 9.97 12.51 0.07
CA ASN A 156 10.08 11.34 0.93
C ASN A 156 11.34 10.52 0.64
N MET A 157 11.75 10.41 -0.63
CA MET A 157 13.00 9.76 -1.00
C MET A 157 14.23 10.52 -0.47
N GLU A 158 14.20 11.86 -0.45
CA GLU A 158 15.26 12.66 0.17
C GLU A 158 15.31 12.42 1.69
N PHE A 159 14.15 12.41 2.33
CA PHE A 159 14.02 12.15 3.76
C PHE A 159 14.59 10.78 4.17
N ILE A 160 14.18 9.68 3.52
CA ILE A 160 14.68 8.34 3.89
C ILE A 160 16.17 8.17 3.59
N LYS A 161 16.70 8.81 2.54
CA LYS A 161 18.15 8.80 2.26
C LYS A 161 18.94 9.55 3.32
N GLU A 162 18.33 10.52 4.00
CA GLU A 162 18.95 11.17 5.14
C GLU A 162 18.88 10.30 6.40
N LEU A 163 17.76 9.61 6.65
CA LEU A 163 17.65 8.62 7.73
C LEU A 163 18.68 7.49 7.58
N GLU A 164 18.88 6.99 6.37
CA GLU A 164 19.90 5.97 6.07
C GLU A 164 21.30 6.40 6.55
N LYS A 165 21.67 7.66 6.30
CA LYS A 165 22.98 8.21 6.69
C LYS A 165 23.09 8.49 8.19
N THR A 166 21.99 8.92 8.81
CA THR A 166 22.01 9.47 10.17
C THR A 166 21.70 8.44 11.25
N GLU A 167 20.85 7.46 10.97
CA GLU A 167 20.44 6.45 11.97
C GLU A 167 21.23 5.15 11.87
N GLY A 168 21.67 4.76 10.68
CA GLY A 168 22.44 3.52 10.46
C GLY A 168 21.67 2.20 10.72
N LYS A 169 20.35 2.27 10.96
CA LYS A 169 19.48 1.11 11.25
C LYS A 169 18.79 0.52 10.02
N MET A 170 18.75 1.27 8.92
CA MET A 170 18.06 0.90 7.69
C MET A 170 18.96 1.12 6.48
N LYS A 171 18.61 0.50 5.36
CA LYS A 171 19.25 0.68 4.06
C LYS A 171 18.19 0.81 2.97
N VAL A 172 18.32 1.84 2.12
CA VAL A 172 17.50 1.95 0.91
C VAL A 172 17.98 0.89 -0.08
N CYS A 173 17.07 0.04 -0.52
CA CYS A 173 17.36 -1.12 -1.34
C CYS A 173 16.73 -0.98 -2.73
N LEU A 174 17.57 -1.02 -3.76
CA LEU A 174 17.13 -0.80 -5.14
C LEU A 174 17.06 -2.08 -5.97
N ASN A 175 17.44 -3.21 -5.38
CA ASN A 175 17.52 -4.52 -6.02
C ASN A 175 17.63 -5.62 -4.95
N HIS A 176 17.58 -6.89 -5.37
CA HIS A 176 17.68 -8.06 -4.50
C HIS A 176 19.01 -8.11 -3.72
N ALA A 177 20.13 -7.71 -4.34
CA ALA A 177 21.43 -7.73 -3.69
C ALA A 177 21.54 -6.73 -2.54
N ASP A 178 20.94 -5.54 -2.67
CA ASP A 178 20.86 -4.55 -1.60
C ASP A 178 20.09 -5.08 -0.39
N ILE A 179 18.96 -5.77 -0.63
CA ILE A 179 18.15 -6.38 0.45
C ILE A 179 18.96 -7.44 1.20
N LEU A 180 19.67 -8.31 0.47
CA LEU A 180 20.54 -9.31 1.10
C LEU A 180 21.70 -8.65 1.86
N GLN A 181 22.27 -7.57 1.33
CA GLN A 181 23.32 -6.84 2.02
C GLN A 181 22.80 -6.21 3.32
N ALA A 182 21.66 -5.52 3.28
CA ALA A 182 21.01 -4.95 4.46
C ALA A 182 20.78 -6.01 5.54
N ALA A 183 20.27 -7.18 5.15
CA ALA A 183 20.13 -8.33 6.04
C ALA A 183 21.47 -8.74 6.68
N THR A 184 22.54 -8.91 5.89
CA THR A 184 23.86 -9.28 6.44
C THR A 184 24.46 -8.21 7.36
N GLU A 185 24.08 -6.94 7.18
CA GLU A 185 24.50 -5.81 8.01
C GLU A 185 23.62 -5.64 9.26
N GLY A 186 22.57 -6.45 9.44
CA GLY A 186 21.62 -6.34 10.54
C GLY A 186 20.76 -5.07 10.46
N LYS A 187 20.51 -4.58 9.25
CA LYS A 187 19.69 -3.39 8.97
C LYS A 187 18.34 -3.77 8.39
N VAL A 188 17.37 -2.87 8.55
CA VAL A 188 16.10 -2.95 7.84
C VAL A 188 16.32 -2.68 6.35
N ALA A 189 15.87 -3.59 5.49
CA ALA A 189 15.87 -3.41 4.04
C ALA A 189 14.58 -2.69 3.59
N LEU A 190 14.70 -1.44 3.15
CA LEU A 190 13.56 -0.66 2.64
C LEU A 190 13.64 -0.60 1.12
N MET A 191 12.74 -1.27 0.42
CA MET A 191 12.57 -1.13 -1.02
C MET A 191 11.48 -0.08 -1.31
N PRO A 192 11.79 1.10 -1.88
CA PRO A 192 10.77 2.13 -2.07
C PRO A 192 9.75 1.74 -3.13
N ASP A 193 8.48 2.05 -2.88
CA ASP A 193 7.41 1.88 -3.85
C ASP A 193 6.39 3.02 -3.88
N ALA A 194 5.53 2.95 -4.89
CA ALA A 194 4.38 3.82 -5.03
C ALA A 194 3.09 3.01 -5.01
N GLN A 195 2.20 3.27 -4.05
CA GLN A 195 0.90 2.61 -3.97
C GLN A 195 -0.14 3.21 -4.92
N ASN A 196 0.17 4.30 -5.62
CA ASN A 196 -0.70 4.84 -6.64
C ASN A 196 0.09 5.36 -7.85
N GLY A 197 -0.26 4.89 -9.05
CA GLY A 197 0.31 5.39 -10.30
C GLY A 197 -0.05 6.84 -10.66
N TYR A 198 -0.65 7.60 -9.76
CA TYR A 198 -1.04 9.00 -9.96
C TYR A 198 0.13 9.89 -10.39
N TYR A 199 1.34 9.66 -9.87
CA TYR A 199 2.56 10.42 -10.23
C TYR A 199 2.89 10.37 -11.73
N ILE A 200 2.39 9.34 -12.44
CA ILE A 200 2.59 9.18 -13.89
C ILE A 200 1.79 10.24 -14.65
N GLY A 201 0.61 10.63 -14.14
CA GLY A 201 -0.25 11.63 -14.75
C GLY A 201 -0.61 11.27 -16.20
N ASN A 202 -0.18 12.11 -17.15
CA ASN A 202 -0.25 11.85 -18.59
C ASN A 202 1.14 11.80 -19.25
N GLN A 203 2.20 11.59 -18.47
CA GLN A 203 3.59 11.63 -18.92
C GLN A 203 4.26 10.31 -18.58
N LEU A 204 4.35 9.39 -19.55
CA LEU A 204 5.02 8.08 -19.34
C LEU A 204 6.47 8.21 -18.84
N ASP A 205 7.17 9.29 -19.20
CA ASP A 205 8.53 9.58 -18.72
C ASP A 205 8.62 9.71 -17.19
N ASN A 206 7.51 10.02 -16.51
CA ASN A 206 7.49 10.08 -15.05
C ASN A 206 7.73 8.71 -14.39
N ILE A 207 7.47 7.60 -15.08
CA ILE A 207 7.83 6.25 -14.62
C ILE A 207 9.35 6.14 -14.46
N LYS A 208 10.11 6.60 -15.47
CA LYS A 208 11.57 6.60 -15.43
C LYS A 208 12.10 7.57 -14.37
N LYS A 209 11.49 8.75 -14.23
CA LYS A 209 11.86 9.70 -13.16
C LYS A 209 11.66 9.12 -11.76
N ALA A 210 10.53 8.47 -11.49
CA ALA A 210 10.28 7.81 -10.21
C ALA A 210 11.26 6.66 -9.96
N TYR A 211 11.57 5.87 -11.00
CA TYR A 211 12.59 4.84 -10.92
C TYR A 211 13.98 5.41 -10.56
N ASP A 212 14.37 6.52 -11.18
CA ASP A 212 15.65 7.20 -10.91
C ASP A 212 15.70 7.78 -9.48
N LEU A 213 14.55 8.20 -8.92
CA LEU A 213 14.46 8.62 -7.53
C LEU A 213 14.68 7.46 -6.55
N GLY A 214 14.26 6.24 -6.93
CA GLY A 214 14.47 5.02 -6.16
C GLY A 214 13.28 4.05 -6.14
N ILE A 215 12.13 4.41 -6.74
CA ILE A 215 10.93 3.56 -6.77
C ILE A 215 11.23 2.26 -7.53
N ARG A 216 10.86 1.11 -6.95
CA ARG A 216 11.06 -0.21 -7.57
C ARG A 216 9.78 -0.99 -7.80
N ARG A 217 8.67 -0.57 -7.22
CA ARG A 217 7.34 -1.14 -7.44
C ARG A 217 6.33 -0.01 -7.62
N THR A 218 5.35 -0.19 -8.50
CA THR A 218 4.23 0.75 -8.64
C THR A 218 2.92 0.00 -8.77
N GLN A 219 1.97 0.37 -7.93
CA GLN A 219 0.61 -0.14 -7.95
C GLN A 219 -0.26 0.63 -8.95
N LEU A 220 -1.01 -0.10 -9.79
CA LEU A 220 -1.73 0.49 -10.93
C LEU A 220 -2.92 1.38 -10.55
N ALA A 221 -3.52 1.15 -9.38
CA ALA A 221 -4.65 1.92 -8.86
C ALA A 221 -4.71 1.81 -7.34
N TYR A 222 -5.21 2.83 -6.66
CA TYR A 222 -5.43 2.83 -5.21
C TYR A 222 -6.91 3.09 -4.90
N ASN A 223 -7.65 2.07 -4.44
CA ASN A 223 -9.09 2.06 -4.18
C ASN A 223 -9.97 2.40 -5.41
N ARG A 224 -9.88 3.62 -5.92
CA ARG A 224 -10.57 4.10 -7.12
C ARG A 224 -9.64 4.08 -8.33
N GLY A 225 -10.22 3.92 -9.50
CA GLY A 225 -9.48 3.88 -10.75
C GLY A 225 -8.89 5.23 -11.15
N GLY A 226 -7.66 5.20 -11.65
CA GLY A 226 -6.94 6.35 -12.21
C GLY A 226 -6.86 6.30 -13.73
N CYS A 227 -5.87 6.99 -14.33
CA CYS A 227 -5.63 6.92 -15.78
C CYS A 227 -5.12 5.54 -16.26
N LEU A 228 -4.59 4.73 -15.35
CA LEU A 228 -3.98 3.44 -15.67
C LEU A 228 -5.00 2.30 -15.68
N ALA A 229 -5.87 2.23 -14.68
CA ALA A 229 -6.73 1.08 -14.48
C ALA A 229 -7.92 1.38 -13.56
N SER A 230 -8.82 0.40 -13.43
CA SER A 230 -9.85 0.40 -12.39
C SER A 230 -9.34 -0.12 -11.05
N GLY A 231 -9.78 0.55 -9.98
CA GLY A 231 -9.48 0.18 -8.59
C GLY A 231 -10.51 -0.79 -8.00
N CYS A 232 -10.19 -1.41 -6.87
CA CYS A 232 -11.02 -2.42 -6.21
C CYS A 232 -12.35 -1.89 -5.65
N MET A 233 -12.48 -0.57 -5.49
CA MET A 233 -13.68 0.13 -5.02
C MET A 233 -14.38 0.92 -6.13
N ASP A 234 -13.98 0.74 -7.40
CA ASP A 234 -14.72 1.33 -8.50
C ASP A 234 -16.13 0.73 -8.58
N PRO A 235 -17.19 1.55 -8.72
CA PRO A 235 -18.56 1.05 -8.85
C PRO A 235 -18.77 0.25 -10.15
N ARG A 236 -17.86 0.40 -11.11
CA ARG A 236 -17.81 -0.36 -12.36
C ARG A 236 -16.38 -0.72 -12.67
N ASP A 237 -16.12 -2.01 -12.77
CA ASP A 237 -14.82 -2.54 -13.12
C ASP A 237 -14.56 -2.38 -14.63
N GLY A 238 -13.69 -1.45 -14.99
CA GLY A 238 -13.29 -1.17 -16.37
C GLY A 238 -11.98 -1.85 -16.79
N GLY A 239 -11.32 -2.59 -15.89
CA GLY A 239 -10.05 -3.24 -16.16
C GLY A 239 -8.88 -2.28 -16.40
N LEU A 240 -7.86 -2.79 -17.10
CA LEU A 240 -6.68 -2.03 -17.48
C LEU A 240 -7.00 -1.10 -18.66
N LYS A 241 -6.56 0.15 -18.57
CA LYS A 241 -6.75 1.16 -19.63
C LYS A 241 -5.57 1.17 -20.59
N THR A 242 -5.75 1.76 -21.78
CA THR A 242 -4.69 1.88 -22.79
C THR A 242 -3.41 2.50 -22.23
N PHE A 243 -3.54 3.59 -21.45
CA PHE A 243 -2.39 4.25 -20.83
C PHE A 243 -1.72 3.38 -19.75
N GLY A 244 -2.50 2.54 -19.05
CA GLY A 244 -1.97 1.54 -18.12
C GLY A 244 -1.16 0.46 -18.83
N LYS A 245 -1.62 0.01 -20.00
CA LYS A 245 -0.87 -0.92 -20.86
C LYS A 245 0.50 -0.35 -21.23
N GLU A 246 0.53 0.87 -21.77
CA GLU A 246 1.78 1.56 -22.14
C GLU A 246 2.71 1.74 -20.92
N SER A 247 2.13 1.98 -19.74
CA SER A 247 2.89 2.10 -18.50
C SER A 247 3.53 0.76 -18.08
N ILE A 248 2.81 -0.36 -18.19
CA ILE A 248 3.34 -1.71 -17.91
C ILE A 248 4.49 -2.06 -18.85
N GLU A 249 4.41 -1.69 -20.13
CA GLU A 249 5.48 -1.93 -21.10
C GLU A 249 6.79 -1.25 -20.64
N ILE A 250 6.72 0.00 -20.19
CA ILE A 250 7.88 0.75 -19.67
C ILE A 250 8.36 0.18 -18.33
N MET A 251 7.45 -0.16 -17.42
CA MET A 251 7.81 -0.79 -16.14
C MET A 251 8.58 -2.10 -16.36
N ASN A 252 8.13 -2.92 -17.30
CA ASN A 252 8.83 -4.15 -17.70
C ASN A 252 10.22 -3.88 -18.29
N GLU A 253 10.35 -2.88 -19.17
CA GLU A 253 11.63 -2.48 -19.79
C GLU A 253 12.68 -2.12 -18.72
N ILE A 254 12.30 -1.31 -17.72
CA ILE A 254 13.24 -0.77 -16.72
C ILE A 254 13.39 -1.66 -15.48
N GLY A 255 12.60 -2.73 -15.37
CA GLY A 255 12.61 -3.59 -14.18
C GLY A 255 11.95 -2.95 -12.97
N MET A 256 10.85 -2.23 -13.18
CA MET A 256 9.93 -1.82 -12.11
C MET A 256 8.86 -2.89 -11.95
N LEU A 257 8.64 -3.36 -10.72
CA LEU A 257 7.64 -4.36 -10.41
C LEU A 257 6.23 -3.76 -10.48
N VAL A 258 5.38 -4.37 -11.32
CA VAL A 258 3.97 -4.00 -11.45
C VAL A 258 3.18 -4.60 -10.30
N ASP A 259 2.37 -3.79 -9.62
CA ASP A 259 1.53 -4.20 -8.50
C ASP A 259 0.04 -3.94 -8.74
N VAL A 260 -0.80 -4.88 -8.28
CA VAL A 260 -2.26 -4.88 -8.44
C VAL A 260 -3.03 -5.07 -7.11
N GLY A 261 -2.39 -4.83 -5.96
CA GLY A 261 -3.01 -4.96 -4.62
C GLY A 261 -4.40 -4.29 -4.51
N HIS A 262 -4.47 -2.99 -4.73
CA HIS A 262 -5.70 -2.18 -4.73
C HIS A 262 -6.44 -2.12 -6.08
N SER A 263 -5.98 -2.87 -7.08
CA SER A 263 -6.65 -2.92 -8.38
C SER A 263 -7.92 -3.76 -8.32
N SER A 264 -8.83 -3.56 -9.27
CA SER A 264 -9.94 -4.48 -9.46
C SER A 264 -9.46 -5.86 -9.96
N SER A 265 -10.31 -6.88 -9.86
CA SER A 265 -9.94 -8.21 -10.36
C SER A 265 -9.78 -8.24 -11.88
N LEU A 266 -10.57 -7.49 -12.65
CA LEU A 266 -10.36 -7.40 -14.10
C LEU A 266 -9.04 -6.69 -14.43
N THR A 267 -8.68 -5.62 -13.71
CA THR A 267 -7.38 -4.96 -13.88
C THR A 267 -6.23 -5.94 -13.64
N MET A 268 -6.30 -6.77 -12.60
CA MET A 268 -5.31 -7.82 -12.35
C MET A 268 -5.22 -8.77 -13.55
N GLU A 269 -6.35 -9.28 -14.03
CA GLU A 269 -6.37 -10.20 -15.17
C GLU A 269 -5.77 -9.57 -16.44
N ASP A 270 -6.13 -8.33 -16.76
CA ASP A 270 -5.64 -7.62 -17.94
C ASP A 270 -4.15 -7.26 -17.82
N ALA A 271 -3.70 -6.84 -16.64
CA ALA A 271 -2.29 -6.54 -16.38
C ALA A 271 -1.41 -7.77 -16.57
N ILE A 272 -1.89 -8.94 -16.14
CA ILE A 272 -1.20 -10.22 -16.37
C ILE A 272 -1.10 -10.55 -17.86
N ASP A 273 -2.17 -10.31 -18.64
CA ASP A 273 -2.16 -10.61 -20.09
C ASP A 273 -1.20 -9.71 -20.88
N VAL A 274 -0.95 -8.50 -20.39
CA VAL A 274 -0.06 -7.53 -21.03
C VAL A 274 1.38 -7.67 -20.56
N SER A 275 1.60 -8.01 -19.29
CA SER A 275 2.94 -7.98 -18.71
C SER A 275 3.84 -9.07 -19.28
N THR A 276 5.07 -8.67 -19.66
CA THR A 276 6.10 -9.59 -20.14
C THR A 276 6.98 -10.14 -19.02
N LYS A 277 6.82 -9.62 -17.80
CA LYS A 277 7.46 -10.10 -16.57
C LYS A 277 6.40 -10.49 -15.53
N PRO A 278 6.76 -11.34 -14.56
CA PRO A 278 5.89 -11.58 -13.41
C PRO A 278 5.48 -10.29 -12.70
N ILE A 279 4.23 -10.21 -12.26
CA ILE A 279 3.71 -9.08 -11.47
C ILE A 279 3.46 -9.51 -10.01
N THR A 280 3.13 -8.56 -9.14
CA THR A 280 2.75 -8.86 -7.75
C THR A 280 1.34 -8.39 -7.43
N CYS A 281 0.69 -9.06 -6.48
CA CYS A 281 -0.38 -8.45 -5.70
C CYS A 281 0.19 -8.31 -4.29
N SER A 282 0.78 -7.14 -4.01
CA SER A 282 1.57 -6.91 -2.80
C SER A 282 0.75 -7.13 -1.53
N HIS A 283 -0.51 -6.69 -1.51
CA HIS A 283 -1.37 -6.81 -0.36
C HIS A 283 -2.85 -6.76 -0.76
N ALA A 284 -3.58 -7.86 -0.60
CA ALA A 284 -5.04 -7.86 -0.63
C ALA A 284 -5.60 -9.04 0.17
N GLY A 285 -6.91 -9.01 0.43
CA GLY A 285 -7.62 -10.11 1.07
C GLY A 285 -8.15 -11.14 0.06
N LEU A 286 -8.67 -12.23 0.59
CA LEU A 286 -9.27 -13.32 -0.21
C LEU A 286 -10.78 -13.16 -0.29
N ARG A 287 -11.34 -13.07 -1.50
CA ARG A 287 -12.79 -12.88 -1.69
C ARG A 287 -13.60 -14.05 -1.13
N ALA A 288 -13.04 -15.25 -1.12
CA ALA A 288 -13.67 -16.42 -0.51
C ALA A 288 -13.83 -16.31 1.03
N ILE A 289 -12.97 -15.53 1.68
CA ILE A 289 -13.02 -15.29 3.14
C ILE A 289 -13.88 -14.06 3.46
N SER A 290 -13.63 -12.94 2.77
CA SER A 290 -14.35 -11.67 2.97
C SER A 290 -15.08 -11.21 1.68
N PRO A 291 -16.20 -11.85 1.30
CA PRO A 291 -16.84 -11.62 0.00
C PRO A 291 -17.36 -10.20 -0.22
N LYS A 292 -17.73 -9.52 0.87
CA LYS A 292 -18.27 -8.15 0.84
C LYS A 292 -17.18 -7.07 0.87
N ASN A 293 -15.96 -7.41 1.24
CA ASN A 293 -14.88 -6.44 1.32
C ASN A 293 -14.32 -6.18 -0.10
N PRO A 294 -14.33 -4.94 -0.60
CA PRO A 294 -13.85 -4.63 -1.94
C PRO A 294 -12.35 -4.86 -2.10
N ARG A 295 -11.54 -4.77 -1.02
CA ARG A 295 -10.09 -5.00 -1.01
C ARG A 295 -9.71 -6.49 -1.06
N THR A 296 -10.48 -7.27 -1.81
CA THR A 296 -10.25 -8.72 -1.93
C THR A 296 -10.28 -9.16 -3.39
N HIS A 297 -9.38 -10.07 -3.74
CA HIS A 297 -9.31 -10.65 -5.08
C HIS A 297 -10.00 -12.01 -5.14
N ASN A 298 -10.53 -12.34 -6.32
CA ASN A 298 -11.17 -13.63 -6.57
C ASN A 298 -10.12 -14.70 -6.91
N ASP A 299 -10.48 -15.97 -6.67
CA ASP A 299 -9.58 -17.11 -6.89
C ASP A 299 -9.10 -17.24 -8.34
N LYS A 300 -9.90 -16.79 -9.31
CA LYS A 300 -9.56 -16.86 -10.74
C LYS A 300 -8.38 -15.94 -11.06
N GLY A 301 -8.45 -14.68 -10.64
CA GLY A 301 -7.37 -13.70 -10.81
C GLY A 301 -6.11 -14.13 -10.08
N LEU A 302 -6.25 -14.61 -8.84
CA LEU A 302 -5.11 -15.08 -8.05
C LEU A 302 -4.43 -16.31 -8.67
N LYS A 303 -5.18 -17.27 -9.24
CA LYS A 303 -4.57 -18.39 -9.97
C LYS A 303 -3.82 -17.93 -11.22
N LYS A 304 -4.37 -16.96 -11.95
CA LYS A 304 -3.70 -16.35 -13.10
C LYS A 304 -2.40 -15.63 -12.70
N LEU A 305 -2.39 -14.98 -11.53
CA LEU A 305 -1.18 -14.37 -10.95
C LEU A 305 -0.10 -15.42 -10.70
N VAL A 306 -0.46 -16.59 -10.18
CA VAL A 306 0.48 -17.72 -9.98
C VAL A 306 1.01 -18.24 -11.31
N GLU A 307 0.14 -18.41 -12.31
CA GLU A 307 0.53 -18.85 -13.67
C GLU A 307 1.52 -17.87 -14.33
N ASN A 308 1.42 -16.58 -14.01
CA ASN A 308 2.35 -15.54 -14.44
C ASN A 308 3.68 -15.56 -13.66
N GLY A 309 3.83 -16.41 -12.65
CA GLY A 309 5.02 -16.48 -11.79
C GLY A 309 5.01 -15.45 -10.66
N GLY A 310 3.91 -14.73 -10.47
CA GLY A 310 3.73 -13.69 -9.47
C GLY A 310 3.59 -14.19 -8.04
N VAL A 311 3.47 -13.25 -7.11
CA VAL A 311 3.30 -13.52 -5.67
C VAL A 311 2.11 -12.74 -5.14
N PHE A 312 1.31 -13.42 -4.30
CA PHE A 312 0.19 -12.84 -3.57
C PHE A 312 0.56 -12.63 -2.10
N GLY A 313 0.62 -11.37 -1.67
CA GLY A 313 0.72 -11.01 -0.26
C GLY A 313 -0.65 -10.98 0.38
N VAL A 314 -0.88 -11.87 1.35
CA VAL A 314 -2.10 -11.83 2.16
C VAL A 314 -2.04 -10.62 3.08
N VAL A 315 -3.00 -9.72 2.95
CA VAL A 315 -3.01 -8.48 3.74
C VAL A 315 -3.41 -8.73 5.19
N GLY A 316 -2.71 -8.06 6.11
CA GLY A 316 -2.90 -8.10 7.55
C GLY A 316 -4.04 -7.23 8.06
N SER A 317 -4.90 -6.68 7.20
CA SER A 317 -6.02 -5.84 7.61
C SER A 317 -7.17 -6.69 8.16
N PRO A 318 -7.59 -6.55 9.43
CA PRO A 318 -8.58 -7.45 10.03
C PRO A 318 -9.94 -7.46 9.35
N SER A 319 -10.30 -6.37 8.66
CA SER A 319 -11.47 -6.28 7.77
C SER A 319 -11.51 -7.38 6.68
N THR A 320 -10.40 -8.05 6.42
CA THR A 320 -10.24 -9.10 5.41
C THR A 320 -10.23 -10.53 5.96
N PHE A 321 -10.31 -10.71 7.29
CA PHE A 321 -10.19 -12.02 7.93
C PHE A 321 -11.51 -12.81 8.04
N GLY A 322 -12.60 -12.26 7.51
CA GLY A 322 -13.91 -12.89 7.45
C GLY A 322 -15.05 -11.98 7.88
N PRO A 323 -16.30 -12.48 7.85
CA PRO A 323 -17.49 -11.68 8.16
C PRO A 323 -17.68 -11.37 9.66
N ASP A 324 -17.09 -12.12 10.59
CA ASP A 324 -17.26 -11.93 12.04
C ASP A 324 -16.10 -11.11 12.65
N LEU A 325 -15.94 -9.90 12.13
CA LEU A 325 -14.80 -9.01 12.36
C LEU A 325 -14.41 -8.66 13.82
N PRO A 326 -15.27 -8.75 14.85
CA PRO A 326 -14.83 -8.52 16.23
C PRO A 326 -14.12 -9.72 16.90
N GLN A 327 -14.19 -10.93 16.34
CA GLN A 327 -13.70 -12.15 17.00
C GLN A 327 -12.36 -12.67 16.45
N TYR A 328 -11.92 -12.17 15.29
CA TYR A 328 -10.81 -12.76 14.52
C TYR A 328 -9.59 -11.83 14.35
N SER A 329 -9.33 -10.88 15.24
CA SER A 329 -8.21 -9.93 15.12
C SER A 329 -6.93 -10.39 15.84
N ASP A 330 -6.46 -11.61 15.60
CA ASP A 330 -5.18 -12.10 16.14
C ASP A 330 -4.32 -12.83 15.09
N VAL A 331 -3.04 -13.06 15.41
CA VAL A 331 -2.12 -13.80 14.53
C VAL A 331 -2.65 -15.18 14.12
N PRO A 332 -3.23 -16.02 15.01
CA PRO A 332 -3.90 -17.25 14.59
C PRO A 332 -4.94 -17.07 13.48
N ALA A 333 -5.76 -16.02 13.51
CA ALA A 333 -6.73 -15.74 12.45
C ALA A 333 -6.05 -15.32 11.14
N PHE A 334 -5.02 -14.48 11.21
CA PHE A 334 -4.24 -14.11 10.02
C PHE A 334 -3.58 -15.34 9.37
N LEU A 335 -3.00 -16.24 10.19
CA LEU A 335 -2.38 -17.47 9.71
C LEU A 335 -3.38 -18.41 9.01
N LYS A 336 -4.67 -18.42 9.40
CA LYS A 336 -5.71 -19.15 8.65
C LYS A 336 -5.93 -18.56 7.25
N CYS A 337 -5.83 -17.25 7.09
CA CYS A 337 -5.92 -16.59 5.78
C CYS A 337 -4.70 -16.97 4.91
N ILE A 338 -3.50 -16.96 5.49
CA ILE A 338 -2.27 -17.40 4.80
C ILE A 338 -2.36 -18.88 4.43
N GLU A 339 -2.82 -19.76 5.33
CA GLU A 339 -3.01 -21.18 5.02
C GLU A 339 -4.02 -21.41 3.91
N TYR A 340 -5.14 -20.68 3.92
CA TYR A 340 -6.10 -20.72 2.82
C TYR A 340 -5.44 -20.33 1.49
N ALA A 341 -4.70 -19.22 1.46
CA ALA A 341 -3.98 -18.79 0.26
C ALA A 341 -3.00 -19.86 -0.22
N VAL A 342 -2.20 -20.46 0.68
CA VAL A 342 -1.24 -21.51 0.32
C VAL A 342 -1.95 -22.75 -0.22
N ASN A 343 -3.08 -23.15 0.37
CA ASN A 343 -3.86 -24.28 -0.12
C ASN A 343 -4.50 -24.03 -1.49
N LEU A 344 -4.83 -22.76 -1.79
CA LEU A 344 -5.41 -22.35 -3.07
C LEU A 344 -4.37 -22.19 -4.18
N LEU A 345 -3.23 -21.59 -3.86
CA LEU A 345 -2.26 -21.05 -4.82
C LEU A 345 -0.93 -21.82 -4.85
N GLY A 346 -0.64 -22.61 -3.82
CA GLY A 346 0.65 -23.25 -3.62
C GLY A 346 1.63 -22.38 -2.81
N GLU A 347 2.58 -23.03 -2.14
CA GLU A 347 3.51 -22.37 -1.21
C GLU A 347 4.58 -21.49 -1.88
N ASP A 348 4.76 -21.59 -3.20
CA ASP A 348 5.78 -20.84 -3.97
C ASP A 348 5.29 -19.46 -4.45
N ALA A 349 4.04 -19.11 -4.16
CA ALA A 349 3.39 -17.91 -4.67
C ALA A 349 2.66 -17.08 -3.60
N VAL A 350 2.84 -17.40 -2.33
CA VAL A 350 2.18 -16.70 -1.22
C VAL A 350 3.21 -16.04 -0.32
N GLY A 351 2.96 -14.79 0.04
CA GLY A 351 3.63 -14.08 1.11
C GLY A 351 2.61 -13.38 2.00
N PHE A 352 3.04 -12.33 2.69
CA PHE A 352 2.18 -11.54 3.53
C PHE A 352 2.56 -10.06 3.45
N ALA A 353 1.61 -9.20 3.78
CA ALA A 353 1.80 -7.77 3.92
C ALA A 353 1.00 -7.26 5.10
N LEU A 354 1.59 -6.50 6.02
CA LEU A 354 0.85 -6.07 7.20
C LEU A 354 -0.11 -4.91 6.90
N ASP A 355 0.28 -4.02 5.99
CA ASP A 355 -0.47 -2.82 5.59
C ASP A 355 -0.86 -1.99 6.82
N GLN A 356 0.13 -1.78 7.72
CA GLN A 356 -0.07 -0.97 8.92
C GLN A 356 -0.12 0.52 8.54
N VAL A 357 -0.93 1.25 9.30
CA VAL A 357 -0.97 2.71 9.30
C VAL A 357 -0.99 3.13 10.76
N GLN A 358 -0.23 4.16 11.14
CA GLN A 358 -0.31 4.64 12.52
C GLN A 358 -1.72 5.09 12.92
N ALA A 359 -2.15 4.71 14.11
CA ALA A 359 -3.43 5.14 14.69
C ALA A 359 -3.74 6.62 14.52
N PRO A 360 -2.76 7.49 14.75
CA PRO A 360 -3.01 8.89 14.69
C PRO A 360 -2.79 9.51 13.31
N SER A 361 -2.22 8.79 12.33
CA SER A 361 -2.19 9.21 10.92
C SER A 361 -3.42 8.73 10.16
N MET A 362 -4.14 7.73 10.69
CA MET A 362 -5.39 7.25 10.11
C MET A 362 -6.44 8.35 9.86
N PRO A 363 -6.72 9.29 10.78
CA PRO A 363 -7.66 10.38 10.50
C PRO A 363 -7.29 11.15 9.22
N GLU A 364 -6.01 11.45 9.04
CA GLU A 364 -5.45 12.16 7.89
C GLU A 364 -5.55 11.31 6.62
N PHE A 365 -5.18 10.03 6.71
CA PHE A 365 -5.35 9.05 5.62
C PHE A 365 -6.79 8.95 5.16
N LEU A 366 -7.75 8.91 6.08
CA LEU A 366 -9.18 8.89 5.76
C LEU A 366 -9.67 10.19 5.11
N THR A 367 -8.89 11.27 5.16
CA THR A 367 -9.20 12.49 4.41
C THR A 367 -8.70 12.47 2.96
N SER A 368 -7.87 11.50 2.57
CA SER A 368 -7.35 11.35 1.21
C SER A 368 -8.47 11.32 0.16
N PRO A 369 -8.26 11.86 -1.07
CA PRO A 369 -9.24 11.78 -2.16
C PRO A 369 -9.76 10.36 -2.46
N ASP A 370 -8.96 9.34 -2.13
CA ASP A 370 -9.27 7.93 -2.36
C ASP A 370 -10.12 7.28 -1.24
N TRP A 371 -10.43 8.04 -0.18
CA TRP A 371 -11.23 7.62 0.99
C TRP A 371 -12.52 8.46 1.16
N PRO A 372 -13.42 8.51 0.16
CA PRO A 372 -14.76 9.09 0.32
C PRO A 372 -15.57 8.34 1.40
N PRO A 373 -16.65 8.94 1.96
CA PRO A 373 -17.49 8.26 2.96
C PRO A 373 -17.99 6.87 2.54
N SER A 374 -18.31 6.68 1.26
CA SER A 374 -18.77 5.37 0.74
C SER A 374 -17.66 4.31 0.72
N ALA A 375 -16.39 4.71 0.53
CA ALA A 375 -15.25 3.79 0.59
C ALA A 375 -14.99 3.36 2.04
N VAL A 376 -15.03 4.35 2.95
CA VAL A 376 -14.92 4.15 4.40
C VAL A 376 -15.97 3.14 4.89
N GLU A 377 -17.23 3.32 4.48
CA GLU A 377 -18.33 2.40 4.79
C GLU A 377 -18.08 0.98 4.23
N SER A 378 -17.51 0.87 3.02
CA SER A 378 -17.33 -0.41 2.33
C SER A 378 -16.29 -1.36 2.94
N VAL A 379 -15.31 -0.81 3.66
CA VAL A 379 -14.25 -1.60 4.33
C VAL A 379 -14.41 -1.65 5.85
N ASN A 380 -15.41 -0.94 6.39
CA ASN A 380 -15.71 -0.89 7.81
C ASN A 380 -14.51 -0.49 8.68
N VAL A 381 -14.07 0.77 8.56
CA VAL A 381 -12.92 1.31 9.32
C VAL A 381 -13.19 1.48 10.82
N GLU A 382 -14.44 1.31 11.27
CA GLU A 382 -14.81 1.44 12.70
C GLU A 382 -14.23 0.29 13.54
N LEU A 383 -13.92 -0.84 12.91
CA LEU A 383 -13.20 -1.94 13.55
C LEU A 383 -11.72 -1.62 13.59
N TRP A 384 -11.30 -1.10 14.74
CA TRP A 384 -9.94 -1.21 15.24
C TRP A 384 -9.42 -2.63 14.99
N PRO A 385 -8.28 -2.82 14.30
CA PRO A 385 -7.12 -1.90 14.19
C PRO A 385 -6.58 -1.75 12.75
N TRP A 386 -6.52 -0.52 12.25
CA TRP A 386 -5.36 -0.14 11.43
C TRP A 386 -4.26 0.45 12.30
N SER A 387 -4.66 1.07 13.40
CA SER A 387 -3.88 1.78 14.40
C SER A 387 -2.92 1.00 15.30
N ASP A 388 -3.33 -0.19 15.74
CA ASP A 388 -2.57 -1.02 16.70
C ASP A 388 -2.20 -2.37 16.13
N GLY A 389 -2.41 -2.63 14.83
CA GLY A 389 -2.38 -3.99 14.27
C GLY A 389 -3.28 -5.00 15.02
N PHE A 390 -3.30 -6.25 14.58
CA PHE A 390 -4.08 -7.30 15.28
C PHE A 390 -3.25 -7.92 16.41
N LYS A 391 -3.89 -8.58 17.38
CA LYS A 391 -3.22 -9.13 18.56
C LYS A 391 -2.07 -10.06 18.16
N GLY A 392 -0.87 -9.75 18.64
CA GLY A 392 0.39 -10.41 18.31
C GLY A 392 1.07 -9.93 17.03
N MET A 393 0.51 -8.93 16.39
CA MET A 393 1.10 -8.17 15.30
C MET A 393 0.80 -6.69 15.49
N GLU A 394 0.92 -6.20 16.72
CA GLU A 394 0.58 -4.81 17.01
C GLU A 394 1.57 -3.81 16.41
N ASN A 395 2.77 -4.31 16.11
CA ASN A 395 3.81 -3.67 15.33
C ASN A 395 4.74 -4.77 14.80
N HIS A 396 5.75 -4.39 14.02
CA HIS A 396 6.67 -5.31 13.35
C HIS A 396 7.47 -6.23 14.29
N SER A 397 7.55 -5.93 15.59
CA SER A 397 8.17 -6.87 16.55
C SER A 397 7.37 -8.18 16.71
N GLY A 398 6.16 -8.25 16.16
CA GLY A 398 5.30 -9.42 16.12
C GLY A 398 5.69 -10.48 15.08
N TYR A 399 6.66 -10.21 14.18
CA TYR A 399 7.08 -11.19 13.17
C TYR A 399 7.42 -12.59 13.71
N PRO A 400 8.04 -12.78 14.90
CA PRO A 400 8.27 -14.11 15.47
C PRO A 400 6.98 -14.90 15.72
N ASN A 401 5.84 -14.23 15.98
CA ASN A 401 4.55 -14.92 16.15
C ASN A 401 4.11 -15.62 14.86
N LEU A 402 4.45 -15.10 13.67
CA LEU A 402 4.17 -15.78 12.40
C LEU A 402 4.96 -17.08 12.28
N THR A 403 6.27 -17.04 12.54
CA THR A 403 7.12 -18.24 12.49
C THR A 403 6.68 -19.28 13.53
N ARG A 404 6.42 -18.86 14.77
CA ARG A 404 5.92 -19.73 15.84
C ARG A 404 4.58 -20.37 15.48
N GLY A 405 3.65 -19.57 14.96
CA GLY A 405 2.33 -20.06 14.56
C GLY A 405 2.39 -21.03 13.38
N MET A 406 3.21 -20.77 12.36
CA MET A 406 3.40 -21.72 11.25
C MET A 406 4.02 -23.05 11.72
N ILE A 407 4.94 -23.01 12.70
CA ILE A 407 5.46 -24.23 13.35
C ILE A 407 4.37 -24.96 14.12
N ALA A 408 3.49 -24.24 14.82
CA ALA A 408 2.34 -24.83 15.51
C ALA A 408 1.37 -25.52 14.54
N MET A 409 1.23 -24.99 13.32
CA MET A 409 0.46 -25.57 12.22
C MET A 409 1.17 -26.76 11.53
N GLY A 410 2.37 -27.12 11.97
CA GLY A 410 3.13 -28.26 11.45
C GLY A 410 3.84 -28.00 10.12
N TRP A 411 4.07 -26.73 9.75
CA TRP A 411 4.75 -26.41 8.49
C TRP A 411 6.24 -26.79 8.52
N SER A 412 6.78 -27.13 7.35
CA SER A 412 8.22 -27.35 7.16
C SER A 412 8.99 -26.04 7.19
N ASP A 413 10.29 -26.10 7.48
CA ASP A 413 11.16 -24.91 7.47
C ASP A 413 11.18 -24.25 6.08
N ASP A 414 11.26 -25.04 5.01
CA ASP A 414 11.25 -24.54 3.63
C ASP A 414 9.98 -23.76 3.29
N ARG A 415 8.81 -24.28 3.70
CA ARG A 415 7.52 -23.60 3.49
C ARG A 415 7.45 -22.27 4.25
N ILE A 416 7.96 -22.24 5.48
CA ILE A 416 8.04 -21.02 6.29
C ILE A 416 8.99 -20.01 5.63
N ILE A 417 10.17 -20.44 5.18
CA ILE A 417 11.15 -19.56 4.50
C ILE A 417 10.54 -18.91 3.25
N LYS A 418 9.83 -19.70 2.43
CA LYS A 418 9.15 -19.22 1.23
C LYS A 418 8.12 -18.13 1.55
N VAL A 419 7.19 -18.42 2.47
CA VAL A 419 6.08 -17.52 2.81
C VAL A 419 6.54 -16.27 3.57
N MET A 420 7.56 -16.41 4.43
CA MET A 420 8.04 -15.27 5.23
C MET A 420 8.78 -14.22 4.40
N GLY A 421 9.22 -14.54 3.18
CA GLY A 421 9.88 -13.58 2.30
C GLY A 421 10.59 -14.18 1.10
N GLY A 422 10.89 -15.49 1.12
CA GLY A 422 11.59 -16.16 0.02
C GLY A 422 10.89 -16.01 -1.34
N ASN A 423 9.55 -16.04 -1.37
CA ASN A 423 8.77 -15.86 -2.59
C ASN A 423 8.89 -14.44 -3.15
N HIS A 424 8.79 -13.42 -2.30
CA HIS A 424 9.02 -12.03 -2.73
C HIS A 424 10.46 -11.81 -3.17
N MET A 425 11.44 -12.38 -2.46
CA MET A 425 12.85 -12.29 -2.86
C MET A 425 13.13 -12.93 -4.22
N ARG A 426 12.48 -14.07 -4.54
CA ARG A 426 12.52 -14.66 -5.89
C ARG A 426 11.99 -13.68 -6.93
N LEU A 427 10.81 -13.11 -6.68
CA LEU A 427 10.15 -12.20 -7.61
C LEU A 427 10.97 -10.93 -7.86
N ILE A 428 11.49 -10.32 -6.79
CA ILE A 428 12.34 -9.11 -6.86
C ILE A 428 13.59 -9.40 -7.70
N LYS A 429 14.27 -10.52 -7.45
CA LYS A 429 15.45 -10.91 -8.23
C LYS A 429 15.14 -11.11 -9.71
N GLU A 430 13.99 -11.68 -10.03
CA GLU A 430 13.58 -11.96 -11.41
C GLU A 430 13.21 -10.68 -12.19
N VAL A 431 12.52 -9.74 -11.53
CA VAL A 431 11.93 -8.58 -12.20
C VAL A 431 12.84 -7.35 -12.12
N ILE A 432 13.37 -7.07 -10.93
CA ILE A 432 14.15 -5.86 -10.59
C ILE A 432 15.65 -6.12 -10.74
N GLY A 433 16.11 -7.34 -10.41
CA GLY A 433 17.52 -7.76 -10.47
C GLY A 433 18.09 -8.13 -9.11
#